data_AF-A0A2E7PAY2-F1
#
_entry.id   AF-A0A2E7PAY2-F1
#
_cell.length_a   1.000
_cell.length_b   1.000
_cell.length_c   1.000
_cell.angle_alpha   90.00
_cell.angle_beta   90.00
_cell.angle_gamma   90.00
#
_symmetry.space_group_name_H-M   'P 1'
#
loop_
_entity.id
_entity.type
_entity.pdbx_description
1 polymer ?
#
loop_
_entity_poly.entity_id
_entity_poly.type
_entity_poly.pdbx_seq_one_letter_code
_entity_poly.pdbx_strand_id
1 'polypeptide(L)'
;MPTIDRYTSDKILAMPIEAVAYLSNRCTISYSPTEAEVEALQWIGDRYAISGYLLENLDEAGLTIDPLEVSRHLAEDGVDRVPCLDESTALARLIWAVGF
;
A
#
# COMPACT_ATOMS: atom_id res chain seq x y z
N MET A 1 -14.96 -12.64 -26.78
CA MET A 1 -15.17 -11.27 -26.25
C MET A 1 -16.19 -11.37 -25.13
N PRO A 2 -15.83 -11.16 -23.85
CA PRO A 2 -16.82 -11.02 -22.80
C PRO A 2 -17.19 -9.55 -22.62
N THR A 3 -18.47 -9.26 -22.74
CA THR A 3 -19.10 -7.96 -22.48
C THR A 3 -19.33 -7.86 -20.98
N ILE A 4 -18.67 -6.91 -20.30
CA ILE A 4 -18.95 -6.59 -18.90
C ILE A 4 -20.20 -5.71 -18.88
N ASP A 5 -21.30 -6.33 -18.45
CA ASP A 5 -22.62 -5.71 -18.34
C ASP A 5 -22.72 -4.84 -17.07
N ARG A 6 -23.52 -3.78 -17.19
CA ARG A 6 -23.49 -2.51 -16.45
C ARG A 6 -24.09 -2.53 -15.03
N TYR A 7 -23.93 -3.60 -14.26
CA TYR A 7 -24.59 -3.76 -12.95
C TYR A 7 -23.63 -3.86 -11.77
N THR A 8 -22.83 -2.83 -11.52
CA THR A 8 -21.89 -2.81 -10.38
C THR A 8 -21.91 -1.45 -9.67
N SER A 9 -22.99 -1.12 -8.96
CA SER A 9 -22.94 -0.02 -7.98
C SER A 9 -23.82 -0.22 -6.76
N ASP A 10 -24.99 -0.88 -6.87
CA ASP A 10 -25.93 -0.90 -5.73
C ASP A 10 -25.94 -2.17 -4.85
N LYS A 11 -25.09 -3.17 -5.13
CA LYS A 11 -25.08 -4.44 -4.36
C LYS A 11 -23.86 -4.69 -3.49
N ILE A 12 -22.85 -3.81 -3.51
CA ILE A 12 -21.68 -3.95 -2.64
C ILE A 12 -22.04 -3.66 -1.17
N LEU A 13 -23.13 -2.94 -0.92
CA LEU A 13 -23.56 -2.51 0.42
C LEU A 13 -24.31 -3.59 1.24
N ALA A 14 -24.48 -4.81 0.74
CA ALA A 14 -25.35 -5.82 1.38
C ALA A 14 -24.71 -7.20 1.55
N MET A 15 -23.39 -7.33 1.56
CA MET A 15 -22.73 -8.62 1.79
C MET A 15 -22.32 -8.80 3.26
N PRO A 16 -22.65 -9.95 3.89
CA PRO A 16 -22.20 -10.25 5.25
C PRO A 16 -20.67 -10.30 5.31
N ILE A 17 -20.09 -9.79 6.40
CA ILE A 17 -18.65 -9.57 6.61
C ILE A 17 -17.82 -10.84 6.32
N GLU A 18 -18.40 -12.03 6.48
CA GLU A 18 -17.75 -13.31 6.20
C GLU A 18 -17.48 -13.57 4.71
N ALA A 19 -18.23 -12.95 3.80
CA ALA A 19 -17.99 -13.03 2.35
C ALA A 19 -16.95 -12.02 1.85
N VAL A 20 -16.58 -11.01 2.66
CA VAL A 20 -15.46 -10.10 2.38
C VAL A 20 -14.12 -10.81 2.62
N ALA A 21 -14.08 -11.76 3.56
CA ALA A 21 -12.91 -12.61 3.83
C ALA A 21 -12.61 -13.65 2.73
N TYR A 22 -13.54 -13.84 1.76
CA TYR A 22 -13.47 -14.89 0.73
C TYR A 22 -13.34 -14.36 -0.71
N LEU A 23 -12.99 -13.08 -0.88
CA LEU A 23 -12.49 -12.53 -2.14
C LEU A 23 -10.96 -12.40 -2.03
N SER A 24 -10.26 -13.52 -2.25
CA SER A 24 -8.85 -13.60 -2.63
C SER A 24 -7.94 -12.43 -2.19
N ASN A 25 -7.47 -12.53 -0.94
CA ASN A 25 -6.11 -12.18 -0.45
C ASN A 25 -5.11 -11.65 -1.50
N ARG A 26 -4.68 -10.39 -1.31
CA ARG A 26 -3.62 -9.61 -2.00
C ARG A 26 -4.09 -8.66 -3.11
N CYS A 27 -4.84 -7.61 -2.76
CA CYS A 27 -4.89 -6.42 -3.61
C CYS A 27 -3.57 -5.66 -3.44
N THR A 28 -2.56 -6.02 -4.22
CA THR A 28 -1.30 -5.28 -4.26
C THR A 28 -1.40 -4.10 -5.23
N ILE A 29 -0.79 -2.98 -4.87
CA ILE A 29 -0.68 -1.78 -5.69
C ILE A 29 0.74 -1.71 -6.24
N SER A 30 0.87 -1.58 -7.56
CA SER A 30 2.15 -1.29 -8.20
C SER A 30 2.36 0.21 -8.30
N TYR A 31 3.50 0.70 -7.82
CA TYR A 31 3.88 2.11 -7.84
C TYR A 31 5.31 2.24 -8.35
N SER A 32 5.60 3.23 -9.19
CA SER A 32 6.97 3.51 -9.64
C SER A 32 7.53 4.69 -8.84
N PRO A 33 8.35 4.45 -7.80
CA PRO A 33 8.91 5.52 -6.99
C PRO A 33 9.93 6.34 -7.77
N THR A 34 10.04 7.61 -7.40
CA THR A 34 11.09 8.50 -7.88
C THR A 34 12.43 8.17 -7.22
N GLU A 35 13.54 8.56 -7.84
CA GLU A 35 14.88 8.40 -7.25
C GLU A 35 14.97 9.03 -5.85
N ALA A 36 14.40 10.22 -5.67
CA ALA A 36 14.39 10.91 -4.37
C ALA A 36 13.59 10.14 -3.28
N GLU A 37 12.49 9.49 -3.65
CA GLU A 37 11.71 8.65 -2.71
C GLU A 37 12.50 7.39 -2.32
N VAL A 38 13.21 6.78 -3.28
CA VAL A 38 14.06 5.61 -3.01
C VAL A 38 15.25 6.00 -2.14
N GLU A 39 15.93 7.11 -2.42
CA GLU A 39 17.03 7.62 -1.61
C GLU A 39 16.58 7.92 -0.16
N ALA A 40 15.41 8.52 0.01
CA ALA A 40 14.84 8.78 1.34
C ALA A 40 14.57 7.49 2.12
N LEU A 41 13.98 6.47 1.45
CA LEU A 41 13.76 5.15 2.05
C LEU A 41 15.07 4.45 2.41
N GLN A 42 16.08 4.49 1.53
CA GLN A 42 17.39 3.90 1.78
C GLN A 42 18.14 4.60 2.92
N TRP A 43 18.01 5.93 3.02
CA TRP A 43 18.64 6.70 4.09
C TRP A 43 18.11 6.32 5.48
N ILE A 44 16.81 6.04 5.59
CA ILE A 44 16.22 5.60 6.85
C ILE A 44 16.45 4.11 7.10
N GLY A 45 16.50 3.30 6.05
CA GLY A 45 16.84 1.88 6.10
C GLY A 45 15.83 1.05 6.91
N ASP A 46 16.36 0.19 7.79
CA ASP A 46 15.62 -0.72 8.66
C ASP A 46 15.23 -0.12 10.02
N ARG A 47 15.41 1.20 10.20
CA ARG A 47 15.03 1.90 11.45
C ARG A 47 13.54 1.88 11.72
N TYR A 48 12.73 1.69 10.67
CA TYR A 48 11.28 1.57 10.71
C TYR A 48 10.87 0.36 9.88
N ALA A 49 10.01 -0.48 10.44
CA ALA A 49 9.49 -1.68 9.80
C ALA A 49 8.81 -1.36 8.47
N ILE A 50 8.08 -0.24 8.37
CA ILE A 50 7.46 0.19 7.12
C ILE A 50 8.49 0.49 6.04
N SER A 51 9.62 1.09 6.40
CA SER A 51 10.68 1.40 5.43
C SER A 51 11.38 0.12 4.94
N GLY A 52 11.65 -0.82 5.86
CA GLY A 52 12.15 -2.14 5.51
C GLY A 52 11.22 -2.87 4.55
N TYR A 53 9.93 -2.92 4.86
CA TYR A 53 8.90 -3.51 4.00
C TYR A 53 8.89 -2.93 2.58
N LEU A 54 8.92 -1.60 2.46
CA LEU A 54 8.90 -0.94 1.15
C LEU A 54 10.18 -1.23 0.36
N LEU A 55 11.35 -1.26 1.01
CA LEU A 55 12.61 -1.59 0.36
C LEU A 55 12.68 -3.06 -0.07
N GLU A 56 12.13 -3.98 0.72
CA GLU A 56 12.09 -5.42 0.40
C GLU A 56 11.18 -5.73 -0.80
N ASN A 57 10.17 -4.90 -1.04
CA ASN A 57 9.20 -5.06 -2.14
C ASN A 57 9.47 -4.11 -3.32
N LEU A 58 10.65 -3.47 -3.33
CA LEU A 58 11.13 -2.66 -4.44
C LEU A 58 11.99 -3.51 -5.39
N ASP A 59 11.58 -3.62 -6.65
CA ASP A 59 12.30 -4.32 -7.70
C ASP A 59 12.51 -3.46 -8.96
N GLU A 60 13.01 -4.06 -10.05
CA GLU A 60 13.24 -3.37 -11.32
C GLU A 60 11.94 -2.84 -11.97
N ALA A 61 10.78 -3.43 -11.68
CA ALA A 61 9.49 -2.99 -12.18
C ALA A 61 8.85 -1.90 -11.30
N GLY A 62 9.32 -1.77 -10.06
CA GLY A 62 8.92 -0.74 -9.11
C GLY A 62 8.57 -1.33 -7.75
N LEU A 63 7.71 -0.63 -7.03
CA LEU A 63 7.30 -0.97 -5.68
C LEU A 63 5.95 -1.68 -5.71
N THR A 64 5.88 -2.86 -5.08
CA THR A 64 4.63 -3.59 -4.86
C THR A 64 4.17 -3.42 -3.42
N ILE A 65 2.97 -2.88 -3.22
CA ILE A 65 2.45 -2.48 -1.91
C ILE A 65 1.21 -3.32 -1.59
N ASP A 66 1.23 -4.02 -0.47
CA ASP A 66 0.06 -4.65 0.14
C ASP A 66 -0.46 -3.72 1.26
N PRO A 67 -1.67 -3.15 1.12
CA PRO A 67 -2.26 -2.27 2.14
C PRO A 67 -2.29 -2.87 3.54
N LEU A 68 -2.54 -4.19 3.66
CA LEU A 68 -2.60 -4.85 4.97
C LEU A 68 -1.23 -4.88 5.65
N GLU A 69 -0.17 -5.12 4.86
CA GLU A 69 1.20 -5.09 5.36
C GLU A 69 1.63 -3.67 5.72
N VAL A 70 1.22 -2.67 4.94
CA VAL A 70 1.45 -1.26 5.26
C VAL A 70 0.84 -0.89 6.61
N SER A 71 -0.45 -1.17 6.81
CA SER A 71 -1.12 -0.90 8.09
C SER A 71 -0.46 -1.63 9.25
N ARG A 72 -0.07 -2.89 9.05
CA ARG A 72 0.63 -3.70 10.07
C ARG A 72 1.95 -3.05 10.46
N HIS A 73 2.78 -2.68 9.48
CA HIS A 73 4.10 -2.12 9.73
C HIS A 73 4.07 -0.70 10.31
N LEU A 74 3.13 0.14 9.88
CA LEU A 74 2.90 1.45 10.52
C LEU A 74 2.50 1.31 12.00
N ALA A 75 1.64 0.33 12.31
CA ALA A 75 1.25 0.04 13.68
C ALA A 75 2.40 -0.52 14.53
N GLU A 76 3.25 -1.38 13.96
CA GLU A 76 4.48 -1.89 14.61
C GLU A 76 5.46 -0.77 14.95
N ASP A 77 5.61 0.20 14.04
CA ASP A 77 6.45 1.37 14.24
C ASP A 77 5.83 2.43 15.17
N GLY A 78 4.52 2.34 15.46
CA GLY A 78 3.80 3.33 16.25
C GLY A 78 3.69 4.69 15.55
N VAL A 79 3.68 4.69 14.21
CA VAL A 79 3.62 5.89 13.37
C VAL A 79 2.39 5.87 12.47
N ASP A 80 1.92 7.04 12.07
CA ASP A 80 0.81 7.22 11.12
C ASP A 80 1.28 7.43 9.67
N ARG A 81 2.61 7.60 9.48
CA ARG A 81 3.25 7.91 8.21
C ARG A 81 4.69 7.43 8.18
N VAL A 82 5.25 7.31 6.97
CA VAL A 82 6.67 6.98 6.77
C VAL A 82 7.53 8.19 7.16
N PRO A 83 8.39 8.11 8.19
CA PRO A 83 9.04 9.30 8.77
C PRO A 83 10.03 10.04 7.86
N CYS A 84 10.50 9.43 6.78
CA CYS A 84 11.45 10.03 5.83
C CYS A 84 10.81 10.60 4.57
N LEU A 85 9.52 10.35 4.34
CA LEU A 85 8.84 10.82 3.14
C LEU A 85 8.07 12.10 3.46
N ASP A 86 8.36 13.16 2.72
CA ASP A 86 7.60 14.40 2.78
C ASP A 86 6.17 14.17 2.27
N GLU A 87 5.19 14.80 2.90
CA GLU A 87 3.76 14.75 2.54
C GLU A 87 3.49 15.29 1.13
N SER A 88 4.44 16.04 0.56
CA SER A 88 4.41 16.48 -0.83
C SER A 88 4.67 15.34 -1.84
N THR A 89 5.31 14.25 -1.42
CA THR A 89 5.64 13.11 -2.28
C THR A 89 4.39 12.29 -2.61
N ALA A 90 4.38 11.64 -3.78
CA ALA A 90 3.26 10.80 -4.17
C ALA A 90 3.25 9.49 -3.38
N LEU A 91 4.43 8.95 -3.04
CA LEU A 91 4.55 7.77 -2.21
C LEU A 91 4.02 7.98 -0.79
N ALA A 92 4.35 9.10 -0.12
CA ALA A 92 3.82 9.38 1.21
C ALA A 92 2.29 9.40 1.23
N ARG A 93 1.68 10.04 0.23
CA ARG A 93 0.22 10.12 0.09
C ARG A 93 -0.40 8.77 -0.20
N LEU A 94 0.25 7.93 -1.01
CA LEU A 94 -0.21 6.58 -1.28
C LEU A 94 -0.18 5.73 -0.01
N ILE A 95 0.93 5.72 0.72
CA ILE A 95 1.08 4.97 1.97
C ILE A 95 0.07 5.43 3.01
N TRP A 96 -0.15 6.74 3.11
CA TRP A 96 -1.17 7.28 4.01
C TRP A 96 -2.60 6.87 3.62
N ALA A 97 -2.92 6.88 2.33
CA ALA A 97 -4.25 6.51 1.84
C ALA A 97 -4.58 5.02 2.04
N VAL A 98 -3.57 4.14 2.07
CA VAL A 98 -3.76 2.68 2.18
C VAL A 98 -3.49 2.13 3.58
N GLY A 99 -2.79 2.89 4.42
CA GLY A 99 -2.46 2.51 5.80
C GLY A 99 -3.60 2.72 6.81
N PHE A 100 -4.71 3.34 6.41
CA PHE A 100 -5.87 3.68 7.26
C PHE A 100 -7.09 2.78 7.04
#